data_AF-G2WWW6-F1
#
_entry.id   AF-G2WWW6-F1
#
_cell.length_a   1.000
_cell.length_b   1.000
_cell.length_c   1.000
_cell.angle_alpha   90.00
_cell.angle_beta   90.00
_cell.angle_gamma   90.00
#
_symmetry.space_group_name_H-M   'P 1'
#
loop_
_entity.id
_entity.type
_entity.pdbx_description
1 polymer ?
#
loop_
_entity_poly.entity_id
_entity_poly.type
_entity_poly.pdbx_seq_one_letter_code
_entity_poly.pdbx_strand_id
1 'polypeptide(L)'
;MAPPWKFTCALWALASTVSCAAAQATSLTELCSTSFAQSSLPAADFFPGLTIDADSVETTLVRNASASSEWYPTASFDYCNITFAYSHDAFKNRYVSTGGGGLAINSQKADIPTGVIVGALSGIADGGFGSFDSQWDSVFLLANNTINWQSVYMFGYQAHHELATLGKEFARNLYAVNVTEKVFSYYQGCSEGGREGWSQLQRFGEAYSCEATTGGSGGDFAELARRQMPSRATPAQSGTVTAKGAILMKSFFDGLRDSEGRLVYINAQPGSSFSDAATTFDEDAETWGVSISGLGGEWVARYLQLQDANTIASLDNVTLDTLKEWMILGQNKYGDSLQTTYPDLADFQAACGKVIHVHGEADDSIPAGSSVHYFESVRSVMFPYVSYEDGVQQLQDFYRLFLVPGGAHCGSNSAQPRGGWPQSTLQTVIEWVEGKTSPDTLRNTGTNAELCPWPLRPMWSGNGTEAECVSDAAAVATWQYDFDAYRVPLAVVGSPFSGHGQIYRPRTEEPGASSLKAEGVFDGVSTIVSSDVVRLGAEGDENVDIRTARASKLRRAMVQM
;
A
#
# COMPACT_ATOMS: atom_id res chain seq x y z
N MET A 1 41.77 34.38 38.14
CA MET A 1 41.74 32.96 38.53
C MET A 1 40.41 32.39 38.11
N ALA A 2 40.39 31.35 37.28
CA ALA A 2 39.18 30.64 36.86
C ALA A 2 39.14 29.26 37.56
N PRO A 3 37.96 28.66 37.79
CA PRO A 3 37.87 27.36 38.45
C PRO A 3 38.36 26.21 37.53
N PRO A 4 38.95 25.14 38.10
CA PRO A 4 39.27 23.95 37.33
C PRO A 4 38.00 23.19 36.93
N TRP A 5 37.93 22.76 35.67
CA TRP A 5 36.81 22.00 35.14
C TRP A 5 36.89 20.57 35.68
N LYS A 6 35.84 20.09 36.37
CA LYS A 6 35.77 18.74 36.92
C LYS A 6 34.56 18.00 36.36
N PHE A 7 34.82 16.97 35.55
CA PHE A 7 33.83 15.94 35.24
C PHE A 7 34.12 14.70 36.09
N THR A 8 33.07 14.17 36.72
CA THR A 8 33.14 12.95 37.54
C THR A 8 32.84 11.73 36.68
N CYS A 9 33.84 10.87 36.47
CA CYS A 9 33.63 9.59 35.81
C CYS A 9 32.91 8.62 36.77
N ALA A 10 31.77 8.06 36.36
CA ALA A 10 31.00 7.13 37.18
C ALA A 10 31.58 5.71 37.03
N LEU A 11 32.12 5.14 38.11
CA LEU A 11 32.61 3.77 38.10
C LEU A 11 31.45 2.77 38.09
N TRP A 12 31.44 1.88 37.10
CA TRP A 12 31.06 0.48 37.29
C TRP A 12 32.32 -0.36 37.07
N ALA A 13 32.56 -1.33 37.95
CA ALA A 13 33.84 -2.02 38.04
C ALA A 13 33.71 -3.50 37.74
N LEU A 14 34.63 -4.04 36.93
CA LEU A 14 35.33 -5.29 37.24
C LEU A 14 36.62 -5.47 36.42
N ALA A 15 37.76 -5.38 37.11
CA ALA A 15 39.02 -6.06 36.81
C ALA A 15 39.63 -6.00 35.38
N SER A 16 40.07 -4.82 34.94
CA SER A 16 41.32 -4.67 34.14
C SER A 16 41.87 -3.26 34.28
N THR A 17 42.87 -3.07 35.15
CA THR A 17 43.43 -1.74 35.47
C THR A 17 44.47 -1.28 34.44
N VAL A 18 44.03 -1.04 33.21
CA VAL A 18 44.70 -0.09 32.33
C VAL A 18 44.20 1.30 32.74
N SER A 19 45.08 2.09 33.36
CA SER A 19 44.76 3.49 33.67
C SER A 19 44.73 4.30 32.38
N CYS A 20 43.55 4.43 31.77
CA CYS A 20 43.29 5.43 30.74
C CYS A 20 43.46 6.84 31.35
N ALA A 21 44.69 7.34 31.31
CA ALA A 21 44.98 8.74 31.52
C ALA A 21 44.40 9.52 30.33
N ALA A 22 43.14 9.92 30.44
CA ALA A 22 42.51 10.84 29.50
C ALA A 22 43.36 12.12 29.44
N ALA A 23 44.01 12.36 28.30
CA ALA A 23 44.85 13.52 28.11
C ALA A 23 44.00 14.78 28.23
N GLN A 24 44.33 15.65 29.19
CA GLN A 24 43.67 16.94 29.34
C GLN A 24 44.55 17.99 28.68
N ALA A 25 44.09 18.57 27.57
CA ALA A 25 44.81 19.64 26.91
C ALA A 25 45.05 20.81 27.89
N THR A 26 46.33 21.12 28.10
CA THR A 26 46.81 22.15 29.04
C THR A 26 46.84 23.54 28.41
N SER A 27 46.71 23.63 27.08
CA SER A 27 46.69 24.88 26.33
C SER A 27 45.76 24.81 25.12
N LEU A 28 45.31 25.97 24.63
CA LEU A 28 44.50 26.05 23.42
C LEU A 28 45.25 25.54 22.17
N THR A 29 46.57 25.69 22.12
CA THR A 29 47.41 25.16 21.04
C THR A 29 47.44 23.62 21.02
N GLU A 30 47.46 23.00 22.20
CA GLU A 30 47.43 21.54 22.37
C GLU A 30 46.04 20.96 22.02
N LEU A 31 44.98 21.62 22.50
CA LEU A 31 43.59 21.31 22.14
C LEU A 31 43.35 21.43 20.63
N CYS A 32 44.06 22.34 19.96
CA CYS A 32 43.99 22.55 18.52
C CYS A 32 45.03 21.76 17.71
N SER A 33 45.56 20.67 18.26
CA SER A 33 46.33 19.70 17.49
C SER A 33 45.39 18.62 16.92
N THR A 34 45.61 18.25 15.66
CA THR A 34 44.79 17.26 14.95
C THR A 34 44.75 15.92 15.68
N SER A 35 45.88 15.48 16.23
CA SER A 35 45.99 14.28 17.05
C SER A 35 45.16 14.34 18.34
N PHE A 36 45.09 15.50 19.00
CA PHE A 36 44.24 15.66 20.19
C PHE A 36 42.75 15.59 19.81
N ALA A 37 42.36 16.29 18.74
CA ALA A 37 41.00 16.25 18.20
C ALA A 37 40.57 14.83 17.78
N GLN A 38 41.41 14.11 17.02
CA GLN A 38 41.21 12.70 16.66
C GLN A 38 41.05 11.81 17.91
N SER A 39 41.92 11.97 18.91
CA SER A 39 41.84 11.20 20.17
C SER A 39 40.63 11.56 21.06
N SER A 40 39.92 12.64 20.72
CA SER A 40 38.73 13.14 21.43
C SER A 40 37.42 12.79 20.70
N LEU A 41 37.47 12.08 19.57
CA LEU A 41 36.28 11.62 18.86
C LEU A 41 35.48 10.60 19.70
N PRO A 42 34.15 10.54 19.55
CA PRO A 42 33.34 9.46 20.11
C PRO A 42 33.79 8.07 19.63
N ALA A 43 33.51 7.05 20.44
CA ALA A 43 33.69 5.66 20.01
C ALA A 43 32.79 5.32 18.80
N ALA A 44 33.22 4.35 17.97
CA ALA A 44 32.56 4.00 16.72
C ALA A 44 31.07 3.64 16.85
N ASP A 45 30.65 3.11 18.00
CA ASP A 45 29.25 2.73 18.27
C ASP A 45 28.46 3.78 19.09
N PHE A 46 28.97 5.01 19.25
CA PHE A 46 28.30 6.06 20.06
C PHE A 46 26.91 6.42 19.51
N PHE A 47 26.72 6.29 18.20
CA PHE A 47 25.40 6.18 17.58
C PHE A 47 25.40 4.93 16.67
N PRO A 48 24.44 3.99 16.82
CA PRO A 48 24.37 2.81 15.97
C PRO A 48 24.27 3.17 14.48
N GLY A 49 25.15 2.59 13.66
CA GLY A 49 25.15 2.79 12.20
C GLY A 49 25.74 4.13 11.73
N LEU A 50 26.56 4.81 12.53
CA LEU A 50 27.29 6.03 12.17
C LEU A 50 28.80 5.79 12.30
N THR A 51 29.54 5.86 11.20
CA THR A 51 31.01 5.76 11.19
C THR A 51 31.59 7.17 11.17
N ILE A 52 32.49 7.50 12.09
CA ILE A 52 33.23 8.78 12.05
C ILE A 52 34.52 8.57 11.25
N ASP A 53 34.74 9.41 10.24
CA ASP A 53 36.01 9.43 9.50
C ASP A 53 37.05 10.20 10.33
N ALA A 54 37.91 9.46 11.02
CA ALA A 54 38.96 10.03 11.86
C ALA A 54 40.09 10.69 11.05
N ASP A 55 40.27 10.37 9.77
CA ASP A 55 41.30 10.98 8.92
C ASP A 55 40.82 12.32 8.31
N SER A 56 39.49 12.55 8.27
CA SER A 56 38.88 13.83 7.87
C SER A 56 38.98 14.98 8.89
N VAL A 57 39.65 14.78 10.03
CA VAL A 57 39.73 15.78 11.11
C VAL A 57 40.64 16.94 10.72
N GLU A 58 40.07 18.13 10.55
CA GLU A 58 40.80 19.38 10.35
C GLU A 58 40.73 20.27 11.60
N THR A 59 41.83 20.96 11.92
CA THR A 59 41.98 21.80 13.12
C THR A 59 42.65 23.14 12.78
N THR A 60 41.99 24.27 13.04
CA THR A 60 42.52 25.62 12.79
C THR A 60 42.46 26.50 14.03
N LEU A 61 43.62 26.99 14.49
CA LEU A 61 43.73 27.89 15.64
C LEU A 61 43.46 29.35 15.23
N VAL A 62 42.37 29.91 15.72
CA VAL A 62 41.95 31.29 15.47
C VAL A 62 42.28 32.17 16.68
N ARG A 63 42.90 33.33 16.45
CA ARG A 63 43.25 34.30 17.50
C ARG A 63 42.68 35.69 17.24
N ASN A 64 42.39 36.43 18.31
CA ASN A 64 41.79 37.77 18.28
C ASN A 64 40.48 37.85 17.48
N ALA A 65 39.69 36.77 17.42
CA ALA A 65 38.38 36.81 16.81
C ALA A 65 37.44 37.69 17.65
N SER A 66 36.64 38.53 17.01
CA SER A 66 35.66 39.38 17.69
C SER A 66 34.23 38.99 17.30
N ALA A 67 33.33 39.03 18.27
CA ALA A 67 31.90 38.83 18.06
C ALA A 67 31.06 39.74 18.96
N SER A 68 29.88 40.12 18.48
CA SER A 68 28.85 40.89 19.19
C SER A 68 27.46 40.42 18.77
N SER A 69 26.45 40.69 19.58
CA SER A 69 25.04 40.52 19.21
C SER A 69 24.15 41.42 20.09
N GLU A 70 22.83 41.36 19.90
CA GLU A 70 21.87 41.99 20.82
C GLU A 70 21.85 41.32 22.21
N TRP A 71 22.37 40.10 22.33
CA TRP A 71 22.40 39.32 23.57
C TRP A 71 23.75 39.41 24.33
N TYR A 72 24.81 39.93 23.70
CA TYR A 72 26.12 40.10 24.34
C TYR A 72 26.96 41.23 23.69
N PRO A 73 27.68 42.04 24.49
CA PRO A 73 28.53 43.10 23.98
C PRO A 73 29.71 42.56 23.18
N THR A 74 30.36 43.42 22.39
CA THR A 74 31.56 43.07 21.61
C THR A 74 32.67 42.53 22.50
N ALA A 75 33.05 41.27 22.29
CA ALA A 75 34.14 40.59 22.98
C ALA A 75 35.14 40.04 21.96
N SER A 76 36.42 39.97 22.37
CA SER A 76 37.49 39.33 21.59
C SER A 76 38.01 38.09 22.31
N PHE A 77 38.26 37.01 21.56
CA PHE A 77 38.66 35.71 22.10
C PHE A 77 39.50 34.90 21.08
N ASP A 78 40.24 33.92 21.60
CA ASP A 78 40.94 32.90 20.82
C ASP A 78 40.15 31.58 20.93
N TYR A 79 40.09 30.81 19.83
CA TYR A 79 39.42 29.50 19.81
C TYR A 79 40.08 28.54 18.81
N CYS A 80 39.81 27.25 18.95
CA CYS A 80 40.11 26.28 17.91
C CYS A 80 38.84 26.00 17.10
N ASN A 81 38.91 26.10 15.78
CA ASN A 81 37.91 25.52 14.90
C ASN A 81 38.29 24.05 14.64
N ILE A 82 37.34 23.13 14.78
CA ILE A 82 37.54 21.69 14.54
C ILE A 82 36.38 21.20 13.67
N THR A 83 36.71 20.53 12.57
CA THR A 83 35.74 19.94 11.63
C THR A 83 36.12 18.51 11.31
N PHE A 84 35.13 17.64 11.13
CA PHE A 84 35.30 16.25 10.72
C PHE A 84 34.02 15.76 10.03
N ALA A 85 34.15 14.69 9.24
CA ALA A 85 33.06 14.04 8.54
C ALA A 85 32.63 12.74 9.26
N TYR A 86 31.42 12.29 8.94
CA TYR A 86 30.91 10.97 9.30
C TYR A 86 30.05 10.44 8.17
N SER A 87 30.03 9.12 8.01
CA SER A 87 29.16 8.40 7.10
C SER A 87 28.13 7.59 7.89
N HIS A 88 27.08 7.14 7.19
CA HIS A 88 26.28 6.01 7.62
C HIS A 88 26.65 4.84 6.71
N ASP A 89 27.56 3.96 7.18
CA ASP A 89 28.05 2.79 6.44
C ASP A 89 27.00 1.66 6.43
N ALA A 90 25.85 1.99 5.87
CA ALA A 90 24.61 1.22 5.97
C ALA A 90 24.20 0.58 4.65
N PHE A 91 24.79 0.93 3.50
CA PHE A 91 24.40 0.37 2.20
C PHE A 91 24.58 -1.16 2.15
N LYS A 92 23.48 -1.90 1.95
CA LYS A 92 23.44 -3.38 1.96
C LYS A 92 23.29 -3.99 0.56
N ASN A 93 23.80 -3.34 -0.49
CA ASN A 93 23.51 -3.68 -1.88
C ASN A 93 22.00 -3.67 -2.18
N ARG A 94 21.26 -2.71 -1.61
CA ARG A 94 19.80 -2.57 -1.78
C ARG A 94 19.45 -1.27 -2.50
N TYR A 95 18.48 -1.36 -3.40
CA TYR A 95 17.77 -0.22 -3.99
C TYR A 95 16.30 -0.26 -3.56
N VAL A 96 15.74 0.89 -3.20
CA VAL A 96 14.33 1.08 -2.84
C VAL A 96 13.72 2.17 -3.72
N SER A 97 12.58 1.86 -4.32
CA SER A 97 11.68 2.82 -4.95
C SER A 97 10.42 2.97 -4.11
N THR A 98 9.86 4.18 -4.05
CA THR A 98 8.61 4.45 -3.32
C THR A 98 7.53 4.95 -4.25
N GLY A 99 6.28 4.63 -3.93
CA GLY A 99 5.13 5.04 -4.74
C GLY A 99 4.60 6.45 -4.47
N GLY A 100 3.47 6.73 -5.11
CA GLY A 100 2.63 7.91 -4.94
C GLY A 100 1.29 7.65 -4.25
N GLY A 101 0.33 8.53 -4.52
CA GLY A 101 -0.98 8.59 -3.85
C GLY A 101 -1.98 9.49 -4.57
N GLY A 102 -3.20 9.00 -4.81
CA GLY A 102 -4.22 9.73 -5.55
C GLY A 102 -3.85 9.89 -7.03
N LEU A 103 -3.44 11.09 -7.42
CA LEU A 103 -2.96 11.42 -8.78
C LEU A 103 -1.49 11.88 -8.78
N ALA A 104 -0.81 11.82 -7.62
CA ALA A 104 0.62 12.02 -7.50
C ALA A 104 1.35 10.68 -7.67
N ILE A 105 2.45 10.68 -8.43
CA ILE A 105 3.29 9.51 -8.73
C ILE A 105 4.44 9.30 -7.70
N ASN A 106 4.54 10.17 -6.69
CA ASN A 106 5.53 10.05 -5.62
C ASN A 106 5.06 10.77 -4.34
N SER A 107 5.40 10.22 -3.17
CA SER A 107 5.22 10.87 -1.85
C SER A 107 6.28 11.94 -1.51
N GLN A 108 7.00 12.47 -2.51
CA GLN A 108 8.13 13.40 -2.36
C GLN A 108 9.13 12.93 -1.29
N LYS A 109 9.48 13.80 -0.34
CA LYS A 109 10.45 13.55 0.73
C LYS A 109 9.88 12.78 1.93
N ALA A 110 8.59 12.43 1.93
CA ALA A 110 7.97 11.72 3.05
C ALA A 110 8.49 10.30 3.19
N ASP A 111 8.59 9.57 2.06
CA ASP A 111 8.88 8.13 2.05
C ASP A 111 10.34 7.80 1.69
N ILE A 112 11.13 8.76 1.16
CA ILE A 112 12.57 8.57 0.91
C ILE A 112 13.35 7.99 2.12
N PRO A 113 13.10 8.40 3.39
CA PRO A 113 13.78 7.80 4.55
C PRO A 113 13.57 6.29 4.70
N THR A 114 12.49 5.72 4.15
CA THR A 114 12.17 4.29 4.23
C THR A 114 13.32 3.41 3.74
N GLY A 115 13.90 3.73 2.57
CA GLY A 115 15.02 2.95 2.04
C GLY A 115 16.31 3.17 2.84
N VAL A 116 16.56 4.40 3.30
CA VAL A 116 17.73 4.73 4.15
C VAL A 116 17.70 3.91 5.46
N ILE A 117 16.53 3.76 6.09
CA ILE A 117 16.34 2.96 7.31
C ILE A 117 16.74 1.49 7.10
N VAL A 118 16.47 0.92 5.93
CA VAL A 118 16.83 -0.46 5.58
C VAL A 118 18.17 -0.57 4.84
N GLY A 119 19.00 0.47 4.85
CA GLY A 119 20.33 0.44 4.22
C GLY A 119 20.31 0.39 2.69
N ALA A 120 19.35 1.06 2.06
CA ALA A 120 19.17 1.10 0.61
C ALA A 120 19.36 2.51 0.02
N LEU A 121 19.88 2.57 -1.21
CA LEU A 121 19.74 3.78 -2.01
C LEU A 121 18.27 3.95 -2.37
N SER A 122 17.73 5.16 -2.20
CA SER A 122 16.31 5.46 -2.35
C SER A 122 16.07 6.44 -3.50
N GLY A 123 15.01 6.26 -4.28
CA GLY A 123 14.67 7.15 -5.40
C GLY A 123 13.17 7.37 -5.60
N ILE A 124 12.84 8.51 -6.21
CA ILE A 124 11.50 8.92 -6.67
C ILE A 124 11.60 9.51 -8.08
N ALA A 125 10.48 9.54 -8.81
CA ALA A 125 10.36 10.17 -10.14
C ALA A 125 9.19 11.17 -10.15
N ASP A 126 9.22 12.13 -11.09
CA ASP A 126 8.14 13.09 -11.33
C ASP A 126 7.17 12.63 -12.45
N GLY A 127 7.38 11.44 -13.03
CA GLY A 127 6.62 10.97 -14.20
C GLY A 127 6.86 11.76 -15.48
N GLY A 128 7.84 12.67 -15.52
CA GLY A 128 7.97 13.68 -16.56
C GLY A 128 6.88 14.77 -16.51
N PHE A 129 6.20 14.93 -15.36
CA PHE A 129 5.13 15.92 -15.17
C PHE A 129 5.69 17.34 -14.92
N GLY A 130 7.01 17.51 -14.91
CA GLY A 130 7.71 18.81 -14.91
C GLY A 130 8.05 19.36 -13.53
N SER A 131 7.54 18.75 -12.47
CA SER A 131 7.94 18.96 -11.08
C SER A 131 7.54 17.74 -10.24
N PHE A 132 8.29 17.47 -9.15
CA PHE A 132 7.86 16.52 -8.12
C PHE A 132 6.60 16.98 -7.34
N ASP A 133 6.17 18.23 -7.53
CA ASP A 133 4.88 18.76 -7.06
C ASP A 133 3.73 18.57 -8.07
N SER A 134 4.04 18.27 -9.34
CA SER A 134 3.02 18.07 -10.38
C SER A 134 2.31 16.72 -10.19
N GLN A 135 1.00 16.71 -10.36
CA GLN A 135 0.18 15.50 -10.40
C GLN A 135 -0.22 15.18 -11.85
N TRP A 136 -0.56 13.91 -12.10
CA TRP A 136 -0.88 13.41 -13.45
C TRP A 136 -2.05 14.17 -14.09
N ASP A 137 -3.01 14.63 -13.27
CA ASP A 137 -4.16 15.42 -13.69
C ASP A 137 -3.79 16.67 -14.50
N SER A 138 -2.75 17.38 -14.05
CA SER A 138 -2.27 18.65 -14.60
C SER A 138 -1.59 18.50 -15.97
N VAL A 139 -1.29 17.26 -16.39
CA VAL A 139 -0.61 16.93 -17.64
C VAL A 139 -1.34 15.89 -18.50
N PHE A 140 -2.47 15.37 -18.03
CA PHE A 140 -3.24 14.32 -18.73
C PHE A 140 -3.90 14.81 -20.02
N LEU A 141 -4.44 16.03 -20.05
CA LEU A 141 -4.98 16.64 -21.27
C LEU A 141 -3.95 17.53 -21.96
N LEU A 142 -3.82 17.36 -23.27
CA LEU A 142 -3.18 18.35 -24.14
C LEU A 142 -4.15 19.52 -24.36
N ALA A 143 -3.61 20.70 -24.70
CA ALA A 143 -4.37 21.96 -24.89
C ALA A 143 -5.40 21.96 -26.04
N ASN A 144 -5.61 20.82 -26.71
CA ASN A 144 -6.66 20.56 -27.69
C ASN A 144 -7.74 19.56 -27.18
N ASN A 145 -7.76 19.30 -25.86
CA ASN A 145 -8.62 18.33 -25.18
C ASN A 145 -8.45 16.87 -25.70
N THR A 146 -7.22 16.49 -26.05
CA THR A 146 -6.87 15.09 -26.37
C THR A 146 -5.91 14.52 -25.34
N ILE A 147 -5.91 13.19 -25.21
CA ILE A 147 -5.14 12.46 -24.19
C ILE A 147 -3.63 12.59 -24.46
N ASN A 148 -2.88 13.07 -23.47
CA ASN A 148 -1.42 13.00 -23.44
C ASN A 148 -0.98 11.57 -23.08
N TRP A 149 -1.03 10.65 -24.04
CA TRP A 149 -0.74 9.23 -23.82
C TRP A 149 0.62 8.95 -23.17
N GLN A 150 1.64 9.79 -23.39
CA GLN A 150 2.91 9.63 -22.69
C GLN A 150 2.73 9.79 -21.17
N SER A 151 1.98 10.79 -20.70
CA SER A 151 1.69 10.93 -19.26
C SER A 151 0.93 9.73 -18.69
N VAL A 152 0.00 9.14 -19.48
CA VAL A 152 -0.75 7.93 -19.10
C VAL A 152 0.18 6.75 -18.91
N TYR A 153 1.14 6.55 -19.82
CA TYR A 153 2.12 5.46 -19.70
C TYR A 153 3.13 5.69 -18.59
N MET A 154 3.59 6.94 -18.38
CA MET A 154 4.48 7.30 -17.27
C MET A 154 3.83 7.02 -15.92
N PHE A 155 2.59 7.48 -15.71
CA PHE A 155 1.79 7.20 -14.51
C PHE A 155 1.46 5.71 -14.36
N GLY A 156 1.06 5.06 -15.45
CA GLY A 156 0.61 3.68 -15.44
C GLY A 156 1.69 2.67 -15.08
N TYR A 157 2.88 2.79 -15.68
CA TYR A 157 3.95 1.81 -15.49
C TYR A 157 5.39 2.27 -15.83
N GLN A 158 5.59 3.21 -16.76
CA GLN A 158 6.93 3.50 -17.31
C GLN A 158 7.85 4.20 -16.29
N ALA A 159 7.36 5.20 -15.55
CA ALA A 159 8.22 6.02 -14.70
C ALA A 159 8.88 5.22 -13.57
N HIS A 160 8.14 4.29 -12.93
CA HIS A 160 8.70 3.43 -11.88
C HIS A 160 9.66 2.37 -12.45
N HIS A 161 9.44 1.89 -13.68
CA HIS A 161 10.34 0.95 -14.34
C HIS A 161 11.68 1.62 -14.70
N GLU A 162 11.63 2.82 -15.28
CA GLU A 162 12.80 3.65 -15.55
C GLU A 162 13.54 4.00 -14.26
N LEU A 163 12.81 4.46 -13.23
CA LEU A 163 13.34 4.78 -11.91
C LEU A 163 14.06 3.59 -11.26
N ALA A 164 13.45 2.40 -11.26
CA ALA A 164 14.05 1.21 -10.67
C ALA A 164 15.27 0.74 -11.45
N THR A 165 15.23 0.79 -12.78
CA THR A 165 16.34 0.40 -13.66
C THR A 165 17.53 1.36 -13.50
N LEU A 166 17.30 2.67 -13.62
CA LEU A 166 18.33 3.70 -13.47
C LEU A 166 18.86 3.77 -12.04
N GLY A 167 17.99 3.65 -11.03
CA GLY A 167 18.36 3.72 -9.62
C GLY A 167 19.22 2.53 -9.17
N LYS A 168 18.92 1.33 -9.67
CA LYS A 168 19.70 0.10 -9.41
C LYS A 168 21.10 0.17 -10.03
N GLU A 169 21.21 0.61 -11.27
CA GLU A 169 22.51 0.81 -11.93
C GLU A 169 23.28 2.01 -11.35
N PHE A 170 22.60 3.09 -10.95
CA PHE A 170 23.23 4.19 -10.23
C PHE A 170 23.79 3.72 -8.87
N ALA A 171 23.04 2.93 -8.10
CA ALA A 171 23.51 2.35 -6.85
C ALA A 171 24.72 1.42 -7.05
N ARG A 172 24.68 0.56 -8.09
CA ARG A 172 25.84 -0.28 -8.48
C ARG A 172 27.09 0.57 -8.73
N ASN A 173 26.97 1.62 -9.54
CA ASN A 173 28.10 2.46 -9.92
C ASN A 173 28.61 3.35 -8.76
N LEU A 174 27.70 3.91 -7.95
CA LEU A 174 28.05 4.79 -6.83
C LEU A 174 28.80 4.07 -5.71
N TYR A 175 28.35 2.85 -5.36
CA TYR A 175 28.96 2.03 -4.30
C TYR A 175 29.96 1.00 -4.84
N ALA A 176 30.34 1.08 -6.13
CA ALA A 176 31.26 0.18 -6.81
C ALA A 176 30.93 -1.33 -6.64
N VAL A 177 29.64 -1.66 -6.60
CA VAL A 177 29.15 -3.04 -6.36
C VAL A 177 29.63 -3.95 -7.49
N ASN A 178 30.37 -5.00 -7.13
CA ASN A 178 30.98 -5.93 -8.07
C ASN A 178 29.94 -6.51 -9.04
N VAL A 179 30.31 -6.71 -10.31
CA VAL A 179 29.39 -7.22 -11.35
C VAL A 179 28.83 -8.61 -11.02
N THR A 180 29.54 -9.40 -10.21
CA THR A 180 29.07 -10.70 -9.71
C THR A 180 28.17 -10.61 -8.47
N GLU A 181 28.05 -9.43 -7.86
CA GLU A 181 27.16 -9.18 -6.72
C GLU A 181 25.85 -8.55 -7.19
N LYS A 182 24.75 -9.01 -6.61
CA LYS A 182 23.41 -8.49 -6.87
C LYS A 182 23.13 -7.22 -6.07
N VAL A 183 22.60 -6.22 -6.75
CA VAL A 183 21.83 -5.15 -6.10
C VAL A 183 20.37 -5.62 -6.05
N PHE A 184 19.84 -5.79 -4.84
CA PHE A 184 18.43 -6.12 -4.63
C PHE A 184 17.56 -4.90 -4.96
N SER A 185 16.38 -5.13 -5.53
CA SER A 185 15.40 -4.07 -5.83
C SER A 185 14.16 -4.29 -5.00
N TYR A 186 13.73 -3.27 -4.28
CA TYR A 186 12.55 -3.26 -3.43
C TYR A 186 11.63 -2.09 -3.78
N TYR A 187 10.36 -2.25 -3.42
CA TYR A 187 9.32 -1.27 -3.64
C TYR A 187 8.42 -1.16 -2.42
N GLN A 188 8.02 0.07 -2.06
CA GLN A 188 6.99 0.30 -1.03
C GLN A 188 6.01 1.39 -1.50
N GLY A 189 4.71 1.09 -1.45
CA GLY A 189 3.64 2.03 -1.74
C GLY A 189 2.32 1.56 -1.15
N CYS A 190 1.32 2.44 -1.11
CA CYS A 190 -0.04 2.14 -0.68
C CYS A 190 -1.02 3.05 -1.44
N SER A 191 -2.32 2.73 -1.49
CA SER A 191 -3.30 3.42 -2.35
C SER A 191 -2.88 3.31 -3.83
N GLU A 192 -2.77 4.43 -4.55
CA GLU A 192 -2.17 4.48 -5.89
C GLU A 192 -0.75 3.89 -5.92
N GLY A 193 0.09 4.15 -4.91
CA GLY A 193 1.37 3.46 -4.73
C GLY A 193 1.26 1.93 -4.61
N GLY A 194 0.11 1.39 -4.22
CA GLY A 194 -0.18 -0.04 -4.28
C GLY A 194 -0.42 -0.53 -5.71
N ARG A 195 -1.16 0.25 -6.52
CA ARG A 195 -1.40 -0.02 -7.94
C ARG A 195 -0.12 0.07 -8.75
N GLU A 196 0.68 1.12 -8.55
CA GLU A 196 2.02 1.29 -9.13
C GLU A 196 2.90 0.05 -8.87
N GLY A 197 2.92 -0.46 -7.63
CA GLY A 197 3.65 -1.67 -7.25
C GLY A 197 3.14 -2.94 -7.95
N TRP A 198 1.81 -3.14 -8.04
CA TRP A 198 1.23 -4.24 -8.81
C TRP A 198 1.51 -4.13 -10.31
N SER A 199 1.55 -2.91 -10.86
CA SER A 199 1.94 -2.65 -12.24
C SER A 199 3.38 -3.09 -12.51
N GLN A 200 4.31 -2.77 -11.61
CA GLN A 200 5.71 -3.22 -11.72
C GLN A 200 5.83 -4.75 -11.62
N LEU A 201 5.07 -5.38 -10.70
CA LEU A 201 5.10 -6.82 -10.50
C LEU A 201 4.58 -7.59 -11.72
N GLN A 202 3.44 -7.17 -12.28
CA GLN A 202 2.79 -7.80 -13.43
C GLN A 202 3.55 -7.60 -14.76
N ARG A 203 4.32 -6.51 -14.90
CA ARG A 203 4.96 -6.12 -16.17
C ARG A 203 6.47 -6.31 -16.19
N PHE A 204 7.13 -6.25 -15.04
CA PHE A 204 8.60 -6.15 -14.91
C PHE A 204 9.15 -6.99 -13.74
N GLY A 205 8.49 -8.10 -13.38
CA GLY A 205 8.79 -8.90 -12.19
C GLY A 205 10.26 -9.32 -12.03
N GLU A 206 10.98 -9.57 -13.14
CA GLU A 206 12.42 -9.89 -13.13
C GLU A 206 13.29 -8.84 -12.42
N ALA A 207 12.91 -7.56 -12.47
CA ALA A 207 13.67 -6.47 -11.87
C ALA A 207 13.78 -6.61 -10.33
N TYR A 208 12.78 -7.27 -9.72
CA TYR A 208 12.58 -7.48 -8.28
C TYR A 208 12.90 -8.92 -7.83
N SER A 209 13.70 -9.64 -8.61
CA SER A 209 14.15 -11.02 -8.37
C SER A 209 14.99 -11.20 -7.09
N CYS A 210 14.95 -12.40 -6.47
CA CYS A 210 15.85 -12.79 -5.37
C CYS A 210 17.09 -13.57 -5.88
N GLU A 211 17.87 -14.21 -4.99
CA GLU A 211 19.08 -14.98 -5.36
C GLU A 211 19.06 -16.42 -4.81
N ALA A 212 19.65 -17.38 -5.51
CA ALA A 212 19.35 -18.82 -5.36
C ALA A 212 20.45 -19.67 -4.68
N THR A 213 20.82 -19.34 -3.43
CA THR A 213 21.71 -20.19 -2.60
C THR A 213 21.29 -20.29 -1.12
N THR A 214 22.03 -21.02 -0.29
CA THR A 214 21.54 -21.71 0.93
C THR A 214 21.91 -21.09 2.29
N GLY A 215 20.88 -20.79 3.10
CA GLY A 215 20.90 -20.97 4.56
C GLY A 215 21.53 -19.87 5.45
N GLY A 216 20.89 -19.62 6.60
CA GLY A 216 21.37 -18.74 7.67
C GLY A 216 20.23 -18.00 8.37
N SER A 217 20.14 -18.07 9.70
CA SER A 217 18.95 -17.65 10.47
C SER A 217 19.18 -16.49 11.44
N GLY A 218 18.24 -15.54 11.46
CA GLY A 218 17.79 -14.85 12.68
C GLY A 218 18.48 -13.53 13.06
N GLY A 219 17.66 -12.56 13.49
CA GLY A 219 18.08 -11.31 14.13
C GLY A 219 16.87 -10.55 14.67
N ASP A 220 16.84 -10.25 15.98
CA ASP A 220 15.76 -9.48 16.63
C ASP A 220 15.89 -7.98 16.33
N PHE A 221 14.76 -7.30 16.13
CA PHE A 221 14.71 -5.83 16.02
C PHE A 221 13.56 -5.19 16.83
N ALA A 222 13.86 -4.00 17.37
CA ALA A 222 13.13 -3.32 18.44
C ALA A 222 12.16 -2.22 17.94
N GLU A 223 11.40 -1.63 18.87
CA GLU A 223 10.41 -0.57 18.61
C GLU A 223 11.00 0.67 17.93
N LEU A 224 10.26 1.22 16.97
CA LEU A 224 10.42 2.59 16.47
C LEU A 224 9.16 3.42 16.75
N ALA A 225 9.34 4.70 17.04
CA ALA A 225 8.37 5.51 17.76
C ALA A 225 7.19 6.02 16.91
N ARG A 226 6.03 6.18 17.57
CA ARG A 226 4.75 6.60 16.98
C ARG A 226 4.80 8.05 16.45
N ARG A 227 4.39 8.25 15.20
CA ARG A 227 3.75 9.51 14.75
C ARG A 227 2.24 9.32 14.73
N GLN A 228 1.50 10.13 15.47
CA GLN A 228 0.05 10.23 15.37
C GLN A 228 -0.34 11.38 14.45
N MET A 229 -1.19 11.09 13.45
CA MET A 229 -1.90 12.12 12.70
C MET A 229 -3.15 12.56 13.50
N PRO A 230 -3.49 13.87 13.53
CA PRO A 230 -4.63 14.36 14.30
C PRO A 230 -5.95 14.01 13.60
N SER A 231 -6.79 13.23 14.27
CA SER A 231 -8.17 12.94 13.86
C SER A 231 -9.16 13.62 14.82
N ARG A 232 -10.28 14.14 14.28
CA ARG A 232 -11.38 14.67 15.10
C ARG A 232 -12.20 13.50 15.66
N ALA A 233 -12.15 13.29 16.97
CA ALA A 233 -13.00 12.31 17.63
C ALA A 233 -14.49 12.69 17.52
N THR A 234 -15.25 11.95 16.71
CA THR A 234 -16.71 12.04 16.67
C THR A 234 -17.29 11.39 17.93
N PRO A 235 -18.15 12.08 18.72
CA PRO A 235 -18.73 11.48 19.92
C PRO A 235 -19.71 10.36 19.57
N ALA A 236 -19.95 9.46 20.54
CA ALA A 236 -20.88 8.34 20.39
C ALA A 236 -22.28 8.80 19.95
N GLN A 237 -22.71 8.35 18.77
CA GLN A 237 -23.98 8.76 18.17
C GLN A 237 -25.14 7.96 18.77
N SER A 238 -25.86 8.54 19.73
CA SER A 238 -27.15 8.01 20.17
C SER A 238 -28.28 8.65 19.37
N GLY A 239 -29.00 7.87 18.57
CA GLY A 239 -30.11 8.37 17.76
C GLY A 239 -30.90 7.26 17.06
N THR A 240 -32.10 7.59 16.59
CA THR A 240 -32.99 6.66 15.89
C THR A 240 -32.73 6.73 14.39
N VAL A 241 -32.25 5.65 13.78
CA VAL A 241 -32.07 5.57 12.31
C VAL A 241 -33.44 5.45 11.63
N THR A 242 -33.69 6.23 10.59
CA THR A 242 -34.96 6.16 9.83
C THR A 242 -34.99 4.93 8.91
N ALA A 243 -36.19 4.46 8.56
CA ALA A 243 -36.33 3.35 7.60
C ALA A 243 -35.68 3.66 6.23
N LYS A 244 -35.84 4.90 5.73
CA LYS A 244 -35.14 5.37 4.51
C LYS A 244 -33.61 5.30 4.67
N GLY A 245 -33.07 5.66 5.84
CA GLY A 245 -31.63 5.54 6.16
C GLY A 245 -31.12 4.10 6.27
N ALA A 246 -31.89 3.21 6.89
CA ALA A 246 -31.53 1.78 6.98
C ALA A 246 -31.49 1.11 5.59
N ILE A 247 -32.46 1.44 4.71
CA ILE A 247 -32.47 0.98 3.31
C ILE A 247 -31.27 1.53 2.53
N LEU A 248 -30.91 2.80 2.72
CA LEU A 248 -29.72 3.41 2.11
C LEU A 248 -28.44 2.67 2.53
N MET A 249 -28.25 2.40 3.83
CA MET A 249 -27.06 1.70 4.31
C MET A 249 -27.00 0.24 3.85
N LYS A 250 -28.13 -0.48 3.81
CA LYS A 250 -28.16 -1.81 3.18
C LYS A 250 -27.76 -1.72 1.69
N SER A 251 -28.32 -0.75 0.97
CA SER A 251 -28.02 -0.51 -0.45
C SER A 251 -26.60 -0.04 -0.71
N PHE A 252 -25.85 0.39 0.32
CA PHE A 252 -24.41 0.62 0.26
C PHE A 252 -23.66 -0.70 0.42
N PHE A 253 -23.89 -1.47 1.48
CA PHE A 253 -23.21 -2.75 1.71
C PHE A 253 -23.53 -3.84 0.66
N ASP A 254 -24.73 -3.81 0.06
CA ASP A 254 -25.12 -4.71 -1.05
C ASP A 254 -24.31 -4.49 -2.36
N GLY A 255 -23.47 -3.44 -2.42
CA GLY A 255 -22.61 -3.07 -3.56
C GLY A 255 -23.23 -2.09 -4.56
N LEU A 256 -22.46 -1.70 -5.58
CA LEU A 256 -23.04 -1.14 -6.82
C LEU A 256 -23.65 -2.29 -7.62
N ARG A 257 -24.96 -2.22 -7.84
CA ARG A 257 -25.72 -3.16 -8.66
C ARG A 257 -26.40 -2.42 -9.79
N ASP A 258 -26.55 -3.07 -10.94
CA ASP A 258 -27.21 -2.49 -12.11
C ASP A 258 -28.75 -2.62 -12.06
N SER A 259 -29.45 -2.19 -13.11
CA SER A 259 -30.93 -2.27 -13.15
C SER A 259 -31.49 -3.70 -13.25
N GLU A 260 -30.66 -4.69 -13.59
CA GLU A 260 -31.02 -6.12 -13.55
C GLU A 260 -30.69 -6.74 -12.17
N GLY A 261 -30.07 -5.98 -11.26
CA GLY A 261 -29.69 -6.40 -9.90
C GLY A 261 -28.30 -7.03 -9.79
N ARG A 262 -27.56 -7.12 -10.90
CA ARG A 262 -26.24 -7.76 -11.02
C ARG A 262 -25.15 -6.92 -10.36
N LEU A 263 -24.15 -7.55 -9.75
CA LEU A 263 -23.05 -6.88 -9.06
C LEU A 263 -22.06 -6.29 -10.08
N VAL A 264 -21.92 -4.97 -10.02
CA VAL A 264 -20.99 -4.18 -10.82
C VAL A 264 -19.71 -3.89 -10.01
N TYR A 265 -19.87 -3.50 -8.75
CA TYR A 265 -18.73 -3.19 -7.89
C TYR A 265 -19.03 -3.40 -6.41
N ILE A 266 -18.00 -3.70 -5.63
CA ILE A 266 -18.07 -3.90 -4.17
C ILE A 266 -17.86 -2.59 -3.41
N ASN A 267 -18.40 -2.50 -2.19
CA ASN A 267 -18.25 -1.34 -1.33
C ASN A 267 -17.48 -1.69 -0.05
N ALA A 268 -17.06 -0.65 0.69
CA ALA A 268 -16.34 -0.79 1.95
C ALA A 268 -17.12 -1.63 2.98
N GLN A 269 -16.39 -2.41 3.79
CA GLN A 269 -16.97 -3.39 4.71
C GLN A 269 -17.63 -2.72 5.94
N PRO A 270 -18.56 -3.41 6.62
CA PRO A 270 -19.07 -2.96 7.92
C PRO A 270 -17.94 -2.74 8.93
N GLY A 271 -17.74 -1.48 9.35
CA GLY A 271 -16.62 -1.07 10.20
C GLY A 271 -15.75 0.04 9.57
N SER A 272 -15.78 0.17 8.25
CA SER A 272 -15.29 1.35 7.53
C SER A 272 -16.10 2.60 7.89
N SER A 273 -15.49 3.77 7.68
CA SER A 273 -16.16 5.07 7.83
C SER A 273 -17.12 5.37 6.67
N PHE A 274 -18.04 6.33 6.88
CA PHE A 274 -18.94 6.85 5.85
C PHE A 274 -18.58 8.28 5.40
N SER A 275 -17.29 8.63 5.49
CA SER A 275 -16.70 9.82 4.84
C SER A 275 -17.14 9.97 3.37
N ASP A 276 -17.30 8.82 2.71
CA ASP A 276 -17.74 8.65 1.32
C ASP A 276 -19.24 8.87 1.06
N ALA A 277 -20.05 8.91 2.11
CA ALA A 277 -21.47 9.26 2.04
C ALA A 277 -21.76 10.67 2.63
N ALA A 278 -20.72 11.45 2.93
CA ALA A 278 -20.88 12.79 3.48
C ALA A 278 -21.63 13.72 2.49
N THR A 279 -22.65 14.40 3.00
CA THR A 279 -23.37 15.48 2.32
C THR A 279 -22.57 16.78 2.35
N THR A 280 -22.74 17.63 1.33
CA THR A 280 -22.23 19.01 1.32
C THR A 280 -23.39 19.96 1.61
N PHE A 281 -23.18 21.02 2.40
CA PHE A 281 -24.19 22.06 2.58
C PHE A 281 -24.12 23.05 1.44
N ASP A 282 -25.27 23.35 0.84
CA ASP A 282 -25.48 24.37 -0.17
C ASP A 282 -25.96 25.64 0.53
N GLU A 283 -25.15 26.71 0.49
CA GLU A 283 -25.45 27.97 1.16
C GLU A 283 -26.51 28.81 0.41
N ASP A 284 -26.62 28.67 -0.92
CA ASP A 284 -27.62 29.39 -1.73
C ASP A 284 -29.01 28.74 -1.62
N ALA A 285 -29.06 27.42 -1.46
CA ALA A 285 -30.29 26.64 -1.31
C ALA A 285 -30.64 26.31 0.16
N GLU A 286 -29.84 26.73 1.14
CA GLU A 286 -29.92 26.39 2.57
C GLU A 286 -30.13 24.89 2.88
N THR A 287 -29.61 23.98 2.04
CA THR A 287 -29.90 22.53 2.11
C THR A 287 -28.68 21.63 2.11
N TRP A 288 -28.81 20.43 2.69
CA TRP A 288 -27.76 19.40 2.62
C TRP A 288 -27.91 18.58 1.34
N GLY A 289 -27.04 18.88 0.37
CA GLY A 289 -26.98 18.24 -0.93
C GLY A 289 -26.04 17.03 -1.01
N VAL A 290 -26.11 16.36 -2.16
CA VAL A 290 -25.18 15.30 -2.56
C VAL A 290 -23.78 15.86 -2.78
N SER A 291 -22.77 15.22 -2.20
CA SER A 291 -21.36 15.51 -2.48
C SER A 291 -20.82 14.55 -3.54
N ILE A 292 -20.29 15.08 -4.65
CA ILE A 292 -19.52 14.32 -5.62
C ILE A 292 -18.06 14.32 -5.13
N SER A 293 -17.42 13.15 -5.01
CA SER A 293 -15.99 13.08 -4.71
C SER A 293 -15.16 13.74 -5.81
N GLY A 294 -14.07 14.43 -5.45
CA GLY A 294 -13.07 14.94 -6.40
C GLY A 294 -12.63 13.84 -7.37
N LEU A 295 -11.86 12.84 -6.89
CA LEU A 295 -11.35 11.76 -7.73
C LEU A 295 -12.42 11.09 -8.62
N GLY A 296 -13.55 10.64 -8.05
CA GLY A 296 -14.60 9.97 -8.83
C GLY A 296 -15.34 10.86 -9.84
N GLY A 297 -15.56 12.14 -9.53
CA GLY A 297 -16.17 13.10 -10.45
C GLY A 297 -15.22 13.55 -11.54
N GLU A 298 -13.97 13.79 -11.18
CA GLU A 298 -12.87 14.12 -12.08
C GLU A 298 -12.55 12.99 -13.04
N TRP A 299 -12.47 11.73 -12.56
CA TRP A 299 -12.27 10.53 -13.38
C TRP A 299 -13.26 10.48 -14.55
N VAL A 300 -14.53 10.78 -14.30
CA VAL A 300 -15.56 10.86 -15.33
C VAL A 300 -15.37 12.09 -16.24
N ALA A 301 -15.21 13.30 -15.69
CA ALA A 301 -15.12 14.53 -16.48
C ALA A 301 -13.83 14.61 -17.33
N ARG A 302 -12.68 14.50 -16.67
CA ARG A 302 -11.35 14.65 -17.26
C ARG A 302 -10.93 13.45 -18.07
N TYR A 303 -11.12 12.23 -17.57
CA TYR A 303 -10.50 11.05 -18.18
C TYR A 303 -11.47 10.19 -19.02
N LEU A 304 -12.78 10.19 -18.75
CA LEU A 304 -13.76 9.59 -19.66
C LEU A 304 -14.24 10.58 -20.72
N GLN A 305 -14.68 11.78 -20.31
CA GLN A 305 -15.31 12.78 -21.19
C GLN A 305 -14.33 13.80 -21.81
N LEU A 306 -13.05 13.79 -21.41
CA LEU A 306 -11.97 14.67 -21.95
C LEU A 306 -12.25 16.17 -21.78
N GLN A 307 -12.83 16.55 -20.63
CA GLN A 307 -13.08 17.93 -20.24
C GLN A 307 -12.01 18.39 -19.24
N ASP A 308 -11.47 19.59 -19.38
CA ASP A 308 -10.59 20.15 -18.33
C ASP A 308 -11.43 20.65 -17.15
N ALA A 309 -11.87 19.70 -16.31
CA ALA A 309 -12.74 19.93 -15.16
C ALA A 309 -12.46 18.90 -14.05
N ASN A 310 -12.43 19.36 -12.81
CA ASN A 310 -12.20 18.54 -11.61
C ASN A 310 -13.45 17.82 -11.08
N THR A 311 -14.59 17.93 -11.75
CA THR A 311 -15.81 17.15 -11.47
C THR A 311 -16.79 17.25 -12.65
N ILE A 312 -17.74 16.31 -12.72
CA ILE A 312 -18.97 16.46 -13.52
C ILE A 312 -19.94 17.45 -12.86
N ALA A 313 -20.71 18.16 -13.68
CA ALA A 313 -21.55 19.29 -13.24
C ALA A 313 -22.74 18.90 -12.33
N SER A 314 -23.36 17.75 -12.54
CA SER A 314 -24.36 17.19 -11.62
C SER A 314 -24.53 15.68 -11.80
N LEU A 315 -25.32 15.05 -10.92
CA LEU A 315 -25.71 13.62 -11.03
C LEU A 315 -27.13 13.42 -11.61
N ASP A 316 -27.71 14.46 -12.21
CA ASP A 316 -29.03 14.35 -12.84
C ASP A 316 -28.97 13.38 -14.03
N ASN A 317 -30.00 12.53 -14.13
CA ASN A 317 -30.10 11.43 -15.12
C ASN A 317 -29.01 10.35 -15.07
N VAL A 318 -27.95 10.48 -14.24
CA VAL A 318 -26.96 9.41 -14.03
C VAL A 318 -27.64 8.21 -13.35
N THR A 319 -27.65 7.05 -14.01
CA THR A 319 -28.21 5.80 -13.48
C THR A 319 -27.12 4.84 -13.00
N LEU A 320 -27.50 3.74 -12.35
CA LEU A 320 -26.55 2.69 -11.95
C LEU A 320 -25.93 1.99 -13.17
N ASP A 321 -26.67 1.90 -14.28
CA ASP A 321 -26.14 1.46 -15.57
C ASP A 321 -25.16 2.47 -16.17
N THR A 322 -25.41 3.78 -16.04
CA THR A 322 -24.44 4.82 -16.46
C THR A 322 -23.11 4.66 -15.73
N LEU A 323 -23.13 4.28 -14.44
CA LEU A 323 -21.89 4.01 -13.68
C LEU A 323 -21.17 2.75 -14.20
N LYS A 324 -21.91 1.66 -14.45
CA LYS A 324 -21.39 0.44 -15.07
C LYS A 324 -20.77 0.73 -16.44
N GLU A 325 -21.43 1.51 -17.28
CA GLU A 325 -20.93 1.93 -18.60
C GLU A 325 -19.67 2.79 -18.49
N TRP A 326 -19.58 3.70 -17.51
CA TRP A 326 -18.37 4.48 -17.25
C TRP A 326 -17.19 3.62 -16.76
N MET A 327 -17.44 2.63 -15.90
CA MET A 327 -16.40 1.68 -15.47
C MET A 327 -15.89 0.83 -16.65
N ILE A 328 -16.81 0.26 -17.44
CA ILE A 328 -16.47 -0.49 -18.66
C ILE A 328 -15.73 0.38 -19.68
N LEU A 329 -16.11 1.65 -19.84
CA LEU A 329 -15.41 2.59 -20.71
C LEU A 329 -13.99 2.90 -20.21
N GLY A 330 -13.80 3.10 -18.91
CA GLY A 330 -12.47 3.28 -18.29
C GLY A 330 -11.57 2.07 -18.52
N GLN A 331 -12.09 0.87 -18.23
CA GLN A 331 -11.37 -0.39 -18.40
C GLN A 331 -10.95 -0.65 -19.84
N ASN A 332 -11.85 -0.43 -20.81
CA ASN A 332 -11.51 -0.59 -22.23
C ASN A 332 -10.60 0.53 -22.77
N LYS A 333 -10.64 1.75 -22.19
CA LYS A 333 -9.80 2.88 -22.63
C LYS A 333 -8.36 2.78 -22.11
N TYR A 334 -8.16 2.22 -20.92
CA TYR A 334 -6.86 2.21 -20.23
C TYR A 334 -6.33 0.80 -19.87
N GLY A 335 -6.90 -0.24 -20.50
CA GLY A 335 -6.57 -1.65 -20.26
C GLY A 335 -5.10 -2.03 -20.46
N ASP A 336 -4.41 -1.33 -21.37
CA ASP A 336 -3.00 -1.54 -21.66
C ASP A 336 -2.06 -0.83 -20.67
N SER A 337 -2.56 0.15 -19.91
CA SER A 337 -1.75 1.22 -19.33
C SER A 337 -1.96 1.44 -17.84
N LEU A 338 -3.20 1.60 -17.39
CA LEU A 338 -3.53 1.90 -15.98
C LEU A 338 -4.11 0.70 -15.24
N GLN A 339 -4.74 -0.25 -15.94
CA GLN A 339 -5.29 -1.46 -15.31
C GLN A 339 -4.16 -2.38 -14.82
N THR A 340 -4.36 -2.92 -13.62
CA THR A 340 -3.37 -3.78 -12.92
C THR A 340 -4.03 -5.00 -12.28
N THR A 341 -4.89 -5.67 -13.04
CA THR A 341 -5.62 -6.88 -12.63
C THR A 341 -5.10 -8.15 -13.30
N TYR A 342 -3.95 -8.10 -14.00
CA TYR A 342 -3.38 -9.26 -14.67
C TYR A 342 -2.99 -10.36 -13.65
N PRO A 343 -3.63 -11.55 -13.68
CA PRO A 343 -3.55 -12.50 -12.57
C PRO A 343 -2.48 -13.59 -12.74
N ASP A 344 -1.85 -13.69 -13.91
CA ASP A 344 -0.73 -14.61 -14.12
C ASP A 344 0.58 -13.92 -13.71
N LEU A 345 1.18 -14.39 -12.63
CA LEU A 345 2.42 -13.84 -12.05
C LEU A 345 3.60 -14.82 -12.23
N ALA A 346 3.53 -15.75 -13.19
CA ALA A 346 4.53 -16.78 -13.40
C ALA A 346 5.95 -16.22 -13.58
N ASP A 347 6.14 -15.12 -14.31
CA ASP A 347 7.45 -14.50 -14.51
C ASP A 347 8.02 -13.91 -13.20
N PHE A 348 7.18 -13.31 -12.35
CA PHE A 348 7.60 -12.83 -11.02
C PHE A 348 7.92 -13.99 -10.06
N GLN A 349 7.16 -15.10 -10.13
CA GLN A 349 7.44 -16.31 -9.38
C GLN A 349 8.74 -16.98 -9.84
N ALA A 350 9.00 -17.05 -11.15
CA ALA A 350 10.21 -17.62 -11.74
C ALA A 350 11.45 -16.75 -11.48
N ALA A 351 11.28 -15.42 -11.45
CA ALA A 351 12.25 -14.46 -10.92
C ALA A 351 12.49 -14.62 -9.40
N CYS A 352 11.74 -15.49 -8.71
CA CYS A 352 11.77 -15.72 -7.28
C CYS A 352 11.45 -14.47 -6.43
N GLY A 353 10.74 -13.50 -7.02
CA GLY A 353 10.27 -12.30 -6.32
C GLY A 353 9.30 -12.65 -5.18
N LYS A 354 9.13 -11.73 -4.23
CA LYS A 354 8.25 -11.87 -3.06
C LYS A 354 7.42 -10.61 -2.84
N VAL A 355 6.14 -10.77 -2.51
CA VAL A 355 5.21 -9.65 -2.26
C VAL A 355 4.39 -9.87 -0.99
N ILE A 356 4.38 -8.85 -0.13
CA ILE A 356 3.52 -8.74 1.05
C ILE A 356 2.46 -7.68 0.71
N HIS A 357 1.23 -8.13 0.49
CA HIS A 357 0.07 -7.28 0.23
C HIS A 357 -0.64 -7.01 1.56
N VAL A 358 -0.92 -5.75 1.90
CA VAL A 358 -1.64 -5.37 3.13
C VAL A 358 -2.87 -4.53 2.77
N HIS A 359 -4.01 -4.81 3.41
CA HIS A 359 -5.24 -4.00 3.25
C HIS A 359 -5.97 -3.82 4.59
N GLY A 360 -6.44 -2.61 4.88
CA GLY A 360 -7.28 -2.33 6.05
C GLY A 360 -8.70 -2.84 5.87
N GLU A 361 -9.22 -3.69 6.76
CA GLU A 361 -10.60 -4.19 6.66
C GLU A 361 -11.65 -3.10 6.86
N ALA A 362 -11.28 -2.00 7.51
CA ALA A 362 -12.08 -0.79 7.70
C ALA A 362 -11.62 0.37 6.79
N ASP A 363 -10.93 0.07 5.67
CA ASP A 363 -10.63 1.04 4.62
C ASP A 363 -11.95 1.60 4.05
N ASP A 364 -12.09 2.92 4.11
CA ASP A 364 -13.26 3.66 3.65
C ASP A 364 -13.06 4.30 2.27
N SER A 365 -11.88 4.20 1.68
CA SER A 365 -11.63 4.58 0.28
C SER A 365 -11.72 3.35 -0.62
N ILE A 366 -10.82 2.38 -0.43
CA ILE A 366 -10.68 1.20 -1.27
C ILE A 366 -11.34 -0.01 -0.57
N PRO A 367 -12.22 -0.80 -1.22
CA PRO A 367 -12.85 -1.94 -0.55
C PRO A 367 -11.89 -3.11 -0.38
N ALA A 368 -11.56 -3.52 0.85
CA ALA A 368 -10.64 -4.65 1.11
C ALA A 368 -11.00 -5.98 0.39
N GLY A 369 -12.27 -6.17 0.02
CA GLY A 369 -12.72 -7.30 -0.79
C GLY A 369 -12.07 -7.40 -2.18
N SER A 370 -11.52 -6.31 -2.72
CA SER A 370 -10.84 -6.31 -4.02
C SER A 370 -9.47 -6.97 -3.96
N SER A 371 -8.72 -6.78 -2.87
CA SER A 371 -7.43 -7.45 -2.65
C SER A 371 -7.63 -8.95 -2.42
N VAL A 372 -8.73 -9.35 -1.76
CA VAL A 372 -9.11 -10.76 -1.65
C VAL A 372 -9.51 -11.32 -3.03
N HIS A 373 -10.39 -10.63 -3.76
CA HIS A 373 -10.79 -11.02 -5.12
C HIS A 373 -9.56 -11.22 -6.01
N TYR A 374 -8.63 -10.27 -6.04
CA TYR A 374 -7.40 -10.36 -6.83
C TYR A 374 -6.43 -11.46 -6.34
N PHE A 375 -6.33 -11.72 -5.04
CA PHE A 375 -5.60 -12.90 -4.54
C PHE A 375 -6.21 -14.21 -5.07
N GLU A 376 -7.54 -14.31 -5.09
CA GLU A 376 -8.27 -15.45 -5.65
C GLU A 376 -8.21 -15.51 -7.18
N SER A 377 -8.10 -14.37 -7.87
CA SER A 377 -7.77 -14.29 -9.31
C SER A 377 -6.44 -14.99 -9.59
N VAL A 378 -5.37 -14.57 -8.90
CA VAL A 378 -4.03 -15.13 -9.07
C VAL A 378 -4.01 -16.61 -8.72
N ARG A 379 -4.60 -16.99 -7.57
CA ARG A 379 -4.66 -18.39 -7.14
C ARG A 379 -5.39 -19.27 -8.16
N SER A 380 -6.55 -18.84 -8.67
CA SER A 380 -7.35 -19.64 -9.62
C SER A 380 -6.75 -19.70 -11.02
N VAL A 381 -5.98 -18.70 -11.45
CA VAL A 381 -5.31 -18.69 -12.77
C VAL A 381 -3.98 -19.43 -12.76
N MET A 382 -3.14 -19.25 -11.73
CA MET A 382 -1.84 -19.92 -11.65
C MET A 382 -1.93 -21.37 -11.18
N PHE A 383 -2.92 -21.71 -10.32
CA PHE A 383 -3.08 -23.04 -9.73
C PHE A 383 -4.46 -23.69 -10.01
N PRO A 384 -4.92 -23.79 -11.27
CA PRO A 384 -6.28 -24.24 -11.63
C PRO A 384 -6.52 -25.76 -11.49
N TYR A 385 -5.48 -26.57 -11.23
CA TYR A 385 -5.55 -28.04 -11.26
C TYR A 385 -5.20 -28.72 -9.92
N VAL A 386 -5.24 -27.97 -8.82
CA VAL A 386 -4.97 -28.46 -7.43
C VAL A 386 -6.14 -28.11 -6.51
N SER A 387 -6.10 -28.51 -5.23
CA SER A 387 -7.13 -28.09 -4.26
C SER A 387 -7.05 -26.57 -3.97
N TYR A 388 -8.08 -26.04 -3.31
CA TYR A 388 -8.06 -24.64 -2.85
C TYR A 388 -6.86 -24.42 -1.91
N GLU A 389 -6.67 -25.35 -0.98
CA GLU A 389 -5.64 -25.36 0.05
C GLU A 389 -4.22 -25.49 -0.54
N ASP A 390 -4.01 -26.41 -1.49
CA ASP A 390 -2.72 -26.57 -2.18
C ASP A 390 -2.39 -25.33 -3.03
N GLY A 391 -3.40 -24.71 -3.66
CA GLY A 391 -3.24 -23.49 -4.45
C GLY A 391 -2.94 -22.27 -3.59
N VAL A 392 -3.55 -22.17 -2.41
CA VAL A 392 -3.20 -21.16 -1.39
C VAL A 392 -1.76 -21.34 -0.94
N GLN A 393 -1.32 -22.56 -0.64
CA GLN A 393 0.06 -22.82 -0.19
C GLN A 393 1.10 -22.42 -1.24
N GLN A 394 0.93 -22.87 -2.50
CA GLN A 394 1.82 -22.52 -3.60
C GLN A 394 1.82 -21.02 -3.94
N LEU A 395 0.70 -20.32 -3.68
CA LEU A 395 0.66 -18.86 -3.81
C LEU A 395 1.41 -18.17 -2.66
N GLN A 396 1.20 -18.62 -1.42
CA GLN A 396 1.85 -18.08 -0.22
C GLN A 396 3.39 -18.31 -0.20
N ASP A 397 3.95 -19.15 -1.06
CA ASP A 397 5.40 -19.24 -1.29
C ASP A 397 6.01 -17.96 -1.88
N PHE A 398 5.21 -17.06 -2.49
CA PHE A 398 5.70 -15.81 -3.06
C PHE A 398 4.78 -14.58 -2.92
N TYR A 399 3.47 -14.77 -2.76
CA TYR A 399 2.48 -13.71 -2.55
C TYR A 399 1.65 -14.03 -1.29
N ARG A 400 1.89 -13.27 -0.21
CA ARG A 400 1.07 -13.32 1.01
C ARG A 400 0.22 -12.04 1.13
N LEU A 401 -1.09 -12.21 1.33
CA LEU A 401 -2.04 -11.14 1.62
C LEU A 401 -2.34 -11.13 3.12
N PHE A 402 -2.23 -9.97 3.77
CA PHE A 402 -2.60 -9.75 5.16
C PHE A 402 -3.70 -8.69 5.25
N LEU A 403 -4.83 -9.07 5.81
CA LEU A 403 -5.88 -8.11 6.15
C LEU A 403 -5.66 -7.57 7.56
N VAL A 404 -5.94 -6.28 7.78
CA VAL A 404 -5.81 -5.61 9.08
C VAL A 404 -7.22 -5.37 9.66
N PRO A 405 -7.70 -6.17 10.62
CA PRO A 405 -8.99 -5.95 11.27
C PRO A 405 -9.05 -4.57 11.92
N GLY A 406 -9.95 -3.71 11.45
CA GLY A 406 -10.05 -2.33 11.93
C GLY A 406 -8.90 -1.40 11.48
N GLY A 407 -8.03 -1.81 10.55
CA GLY A 407 -7.15 -0.88 9.83
C GLY A 407 -7.96 -0.06 8.82
N ALA A 408 -7.63 1.21 8.63
CA ALA A 408 -8.24 2.11 7.66
C ALA A 408 -7.37 2.23 6.40
N HIS A 409 -7.68 3.19 5.52
CA HIS A 409 -6.89 3.46 4.32
C HIS A 409 -5.43 3.79 4.67
N CYS A 410 -4.50 2.91 4.27
CA CYS A 410 -3.05 3.03 4.47
C CYS A 410 -2.59 3.34 5.92
N GLY A 411 -3.37 3.00 6.94
CA GLY A 411 -3.05 3.36 8.32
C GLY A 411 -4.04 2.88 9.38
N SER A 412 -3.75 3.23 10.63
CA SER A 412 -4.59 2.84 11.78
C SER A 412 -5.87 3.67 11.89
N ASN A 413 -7.00 3.00 12.10
CA ASN A 413 -8.29 3.68 12.21
C ASN A 413 -8.47 4.34 13.59
N SER A 414 -8.64 5.66 13.64
CA SER A 414 -8.88 6.38 14.90
C SER A 414 -10.19 5.99 15.61
N ALA A 415 -11.19 5.47 14.90
CA ALA A 415 -12.43 4.95 15.47
C ALA A 415 -12.30 3.48 15.93
N GLN A 416 -11.29 2.75 15.45
CA GLN A 416 -10.95 1.39 15.88
C GLN A 416 -9.48 1.33 16.38
N PRO A 417 -9.09 2.08 17.43
CA PRO A 417 -7.69 2.28 17.82
C PRO A 417 -6.96 1.03 18.31
N ARG A 418 -7.65 -0.12 18.38
CA ARG A 418 -7.10 -1.45 18.65
C ARG A 418 -6.65 -2.21 17.40
N GLY A 419 -7.09 -1.81 16.21
CA GLY A 419 -6.69 -2.49 14.95
C GLY A 419 -5.22 -2.31 14.61
N GLY A 420 -4.67 -1.11 14.85
CA GLY A 420 -3.27 -0.78 14.57
C GLY A 420 -2.97 -0.65 13.08
N TRP A 421 -1.68 -0.75 12.74
CA TRP A 421 -1.16 -0.91 11.39
C TRP A 421 0.24 -1.58 11.43
N PRO A 422 0.60 -2.47 10.50
CA PRO A 422 1.94 -3.06 10.43
C PRO A 422 2.98 -2.03 9.97
N GLN A 423 4.13 -1.95 10.64
CA GLN A 423 5.16 -0.92 10.40
C GLN A 423 6.51 -1.47 9.91
N SER A 424 6.70 -2.80 9.92
CA SER A 424 7.94 -3.46 9.50
C SER A 424 7.85 -4.15 8.12
N THR A 425 6.80 -3.91 7.34
CA THR A 425 6.49 -4.65 6.09
C THR A 425 7.67 -4.75 5.12
N LEU A 426 8.39 -3.65 4.87
CA LEU A 426 9.57 -3.65 4.00
C LEU A 426 10.72 -4.49 4.59
N GLN A 427 10.97 -4.38 5.90
CA GLN A 427 11.99 -5.18 6.58
C GLN A 427 11.64 -6.68 6.53
N THR A 428 10.36 -7.02 6.69
CA THR A 428 9.87 -8.40 6.62
C THR A 428 9.95 -8.98 5.20
N VAL A 429 9.70 -8.20 4.12
CA VAL A 429 9.92 -8.71 2.75
C VAL A 429 11.41 -8.80 2.40
N ILE A 430 12.26 -7.92 2.93
CA ILE A 430 13.73 -8.05 2.87
C ILE A 430 14.19 -9.37 3.53
N GLU A 431 13.70 -9.68 4.72
CA GLU A 431 13.99 -10.94 5.44
C GLU A 431 13.48 -12.18 4.69
N TRP A 432 12.41 -12.06 3.91
CA TRP A 432 11.90 -13.13 3.05
C TRP A 432 12.70 -13.30 1.74
N VAL A 433 13.18 -12.20 1.15
CA VAL A 433 13.97 -12.19 -0.10
C VAL A 433 15.41 -12.60 0.13
N GLU A 434 16.08 -12.04 1.14
CA GLU A 434 17.49 -12.27 1.45
C GLU A 434 17.67 -13.38 2.49
N GLY A 435 16.97 -13.29 3.63
CA GLY A 435 17.06 -14.24 4.74
C GLY A 435 16.19 -15.50 4.58
N LYS A 436 15.38 -15.58 3.52
CA LYS A 436 14.54 -16.72 3.14
C LYS A 436 13.58 -17.21 4.22
N THR A 437 13.30 -16.35 5.20
CA THR A 437 12.36 -16.63 6.28
C THR A 437 10.99 -16.09 5.87
N SER A 438 10.03 -16.98 5.62
CA SER A 438 8.70 -16.58 5.17
C SER A 438 7.84 -16.11 6.36
N PRO A 439 7.09 -14.99 6.24
CA PRO A 439 6.32 -14.46 7.35
C PRO A 439 5.00 -15.22 7.51
N ASP A 440 4.97 -16.19 8.43
CA ASP A 440 3.75 -16.97 8.75
C ASP A 440 2.70 -16.13 9.50
N THR A 441 3.12 -15.02 10.11
CA THR A 441 2.28 -13.88 10.49
C THR A 441 2.99 -12.57 10.14
N LEU A 442 2.27 -11.44 10.16
CA LEU A 442 2.83 -10.10 9.95
C LEU A 442 2.63 -9.22 11.19
N ARG A 443 3.75 -8.79 11.79
CA ARG A 443 3.77 -7.96 13.01
C ARG A 443 3.01 -6.64 12.84
N ASN A 444 2.15 -6.34 13.80
CA ASN A 444 1.22 -5.23 13.82
C ASN A 444 1.26 -4.46 15.16
N THR A 445 0.90 -3.17 15.11
CA THR A 445 0.90 -2.28 16.29
C THR A 445 -0.43 -2.26 17.06
N GLY A 446 -1.39 -3.09 16.66
CA GLY A 446 -2.71 -3.23 17.31
C GLY A 446 -2.71 -4.17 18.51
N THR A 447 -3.90 -4.46 19.05
CA THR A 447 -4.07 -5.50 20.08
C THR A 447 -3.96 -6.90 19.49
N ASN A 448 -4.26 -7.08 18.21
CA ASN A 448 -3.74 -8.25 17.49
C ASN A 448 -2.32 -7.93 17.01
N ALA A 449 -1.32 -8.42 17.76
CA ALA A 449 0.08 -8.13 17.49
C ALA A 449 0.61 -8.81 16.22
N GLU A 450 -0.04 -9.86 15.74
CA GLU A 450 0.39 -10.68 14.60
C GLU A 450 -0.78 -10.95 13.66
N LEU A 451 -0.69 -10.48 12.41
CA LEU A 451 -1.75 -10.60 11.41
C LEU A 451 -1.69 -11.95 10.69
N CYS A 452 -2.85 -12.56 10.50
CA CYS A 452 -2.99 -13.83 9.79
C CYS A 452 -2.86 -13.65 8.27
N PRO A 453 -2.15 -14.55 7.56
CA PRO A 453 -2.13 -14.55 6.11
C PRO A 453 -3.46 -15.10 5.57
N TRP A 454 -4.10 -14.36 4.66
CA TRP A 454 -5.31 -14.80 3.97
C TRP A 454 -5.08 -16.16 3.29
N PRO A 455 -5.98 -17.15 3.45
CA PRO A 455 -7.36 -17.06 3.94
C PRO A 455 -7.56 -17.19 5.47
N LEU A 456 -6.50 -17.34 6.27
CA LEU A 456 -6.64 -17.49 7.72
C LEU A 456 -7.17 -16.20 8.37
N ARG A 457 -8.01 -16.36 9.40
CA ARG A 457 -8.67 -15.26 10.12
C ARG A 457 -8.34 -15.31 11.61
N PRO A 458 -8.16 -14.16 12.28
CA PRO A 458 -7.91 -14.12 13.72
C PRO A 458 -9.19 -14.42 14.50
N MET A 459 -9.27 -15.61 15.10
CA MET A 459 -10.34 -16.00 16.01
C MET A 459 -9.95 -15.65 17.45
N TRP A 460 -10.79 -14.89 18.13
CA TRP A 460 -10.50 -14.39 19.47
C TRP A 460 -10.99 -15.32 20.58
N SER A 461 -10.08 -15.71 21.46
CA SER A 461 -10.33 -16.45 22.70
C SER A 461 -9.98 -15.60 23.93
N GLY A 462 -9.86 -16.18 25.13
CA GLY A 462 -9.36 -15.49 26.33
C GLY A 462 -10.18 -14.28 26.81
N ASN A 463 -11.43 -14.11 26.37
CA ASN A 463 -12.21 -12.86 26.52
C ASN A 463 -11.61 -11.65 25.75
N GLY A 464 -11.04 -11.89 24.57
CA GLY A 464 -10.52 -10.86 23.66
C GLY A 464 -9.07 -10.46 23.90
N THR A 465 -8.27 -11.32 24.53
CA THR A 465 -6.83 -11.11 24.80
C THR A 465 -5.92 -12.01 23.98
N GLU A 466 -6.46 -13.09 23.42
CA GLU A 466 -5.74 -14.12 22.67
C GLU A 466 -6.39 -14.24 21.28
N ALA A 467 -5.59 -14.31 20.23
CA ALA A 467 -6.04 -14.47 18.85
C ALA A 467 -5.26 -15.61 18.18
N GLU A 468 -5.98 -16.52 17.52
CA GLU A 468 -5.43 -17.66 16.77
C GLU A 468 -5.80 -17.55 15.29
N CYS A 469 -4.87 -17.84 14.39
CA CYS A 469 -5.11 -17.81 12.95
C CYS A 469 -5.78 -19.11 12.47
N VAL A 470 -7.10 -19.10 12.35
CA VAL A 470 -7.90 -20.28 11.97
C VAL A 470 -8.37 -20.22 10.53
N SER A 471 -8.63 -21.39 9.94
CA SER A 471 -9.36 -21.50 8.67
C SER A 471 -10.85 -21.69 8.95
N ASP A 472 -11.69 -20.87 8.32
CA ASP A 472 -13.16 -20.96 8.38
C ASP A 472 -13.73 -20.75 6.98
N ALA A 473 -14.29 -21.81 6.39
CA ALA A 473 -14.83 -21.79 5.03
C ALA A 473 -16.06 -20.88 4.87
N ALA A 474 -16.85 -20.67 5.93
CA ALA A 474 -17.97 -19.73 5.89
C ALA A 474 -17.46 -18.28 5.94
N ALA A 475 -16.42 -18.01 6.73
CA ALA A 475 -15.75 -16.70 6.74
C ALA A 475 -15.07 -16.40 5.41
N VAL A 476 -14.40 -17.37 4.77
CA VAL A 476 -13.83 -17.20 3.42
C VAL A 476 -14.94 -16.92 2.39
N ALA A 477 -16.07 -17.61 2.48
CA ALA A 477 -17.18 -17.44 1.54
C ALA A 477 -17.80 -16.03 1.55
N THR A 478 -17.74 -15.26 2.64
CA THR A 478 -18.25 -13.87 2.65
C THR A 478 -17.35 -12.87 1.92
N TRP A 479 -16.18 -13.30 1.41
CA TRP A 479 -15.28 -12.47 0.60
C TRP A 479 -15.14 -12.96 -0.84
N GLN A 480 -15.95 -13.95 -1.25
CA GLN A 480 -16.05 -14.40 -2.63
C GLN A 480 -17.14 -13.60 -3.34
N TYR A 481 -16.81 -12.94 -4.45
CA TYR A 481 -17.71 -12.07 -5.20
C TYR A 481 -17.89 -12.58 -6.63
N ASP A 482 -19.14 -12.63 -7.10
CA ASP A 482 -19.47 -12.87 -8.50
C ASP A 482 -19.87 -11.54 -9.14
N PHE A 483 -19.09 -11.10 -10.14
CA PHE A 483 -19.30 -9.85 -10.87
C PHE A 483 -20.14 -10.11 -12.13
N ASP A 484 -21.36 -10.60 -11.91
CA ASP A 484 -22.29 -11.07 -12.95
C ASP A 484 -22.77 -9.97 -13.91
N ALA A 485 -22.50 -8.69 -13.62
CA ALA A 485 -22.77 -7.59 -14.54
C ALA A 485 -21.85 -7.53 -15.77
N TYR A 486 -20.74 -8.29 -15.79
CA TYR A 486 -19.73 -8.26 -16.85
C TYR A 486 -19.83 -9.47 -17.79
N ARG A 487 -19.70 -9.23 -19.10
CA ARG A 487 -19.74 -10.29 -20.13
C ARG A 487 -18.43 -11.06 -20.29
N VAL A 488 -17.36 -10.56 -19.68
CA VAL A 488 -16.04 -11.19 -19.61
C VAL A 488 -15.71 -11.31 -18.12
N PRO A 489 -15.29 -12.48 -17.61
CA PRO A 489 -14.96 -12.63 -16.19
C PRO A 489 -13.86 -11.67 -15.77
N LEU A 490 -14.08 -10.92 -14.69
CA LEU A 490 -13.06 -10.08 -14.04
C LEU A 490 -12.09 -10.94 -13.19
N ALA A 491 -11.58 -12.02 -13.79
CA ALA A 491 -10.66 -13.01 -13.23
C ALA A 491 -11.08 -13.63 -11.87
N VAL A 492 -12.02 -14.58 -11.88
CA VAL A 492 -11.96 -15.77 -11.00
C VAL A 492 -12.39 -16.96 -11.86
N VAL A 493 -11.54 -18.00 -11.97
CA VAL A 493 -11.81 -19.14 -12.86
C VAL A 493 -12.53 -20.26 -12.11
N GLY A 494 -13.81 -20.02 -11.82
CA GLY A 494 -14.73 -21.00 -11.27
C GLY A 494 -14.69 -21.15 -9.74
N SER A 495 -15.88 -21.23 -9.14
CA SER A 495 -16.02 -21.60 -7.72
C SER A 495 -15.75 -23.09 -7.53
N PRO A 496 -15.01 -23.51 -6.48
CA PRO A 496 -14.86 -24.93 -6.14
C PRO A 496 -16.18 -25.62 -5.75
N PHE A 497 -17.28 -24.87 -5.60
CA PHE A 497 -18.59 -25.39 -5.21
C PHE A 497 -19.65 -25.43 -6.33
N SER A 498 -19.40 -24.88 -7.53
CA SER A 498 -20.34 -24.98 -8.66
C SER A 498 -20.10 -26.26 -9.48
N GLY A 499 -20.52 -27.39 -8.94
CA GLY A 499 -20.38 -28.73 -9.53
C GLY A 499 -21.24 -29.01 -10.78
N HIS A 500 -21.10 -28.23 -11.86
CA HIS A 500 -21.61 -28.55 -13.20
C HIS A 500 -20.79 -27.85 -14.31
N GLY A 501 -19.52 -28.24 -14.48
CA GLY A 501 -18.66 -27.76 -15.57
C GLY A 501 -17.83 -28.87 -16.21
N GLN A 502 -18.36 -29.56 -17.24
CA GLN A 502 -17.53 -30.46 -18.05
C GLN A 502 -16.67 -29.64 -19.04
N ILE A 503 -15.49 -29.23 -18.57
CA ILE A 503 -14.46 -28.66 -19.45
C ILE A 503 -14.00 -29.75 -20.43
N TYR A 504 -13.96 -29.38 -21.71
CA TYR A 504 -13.75 -30.31 -22.83
C TYR A 504 -12.34 -30.92 -22.79
N ARG A 505 -12.22 -32.21 -22.48
CA ARG A 505 -10.95 -32.94 -22.68
C ARG A 505 -10.66 -33.03 -24.19
N PRO A 506 -9.46 -32.66 -24.66
CA PRO A 506 -9.01 -33.03 -26.01
C PRO A 506 -9.05 -34.55 -26.15
N ARG A 507 -9.84 -35.06 -27.10
CA ARG A 507 -9.91 -36.49 -27.36
C ARG A 507 -8.71 -36.89 -28.21
N THR A 508 -7.78 -37.63 -27.62
CA THR A 508 -6.74 -38.34 -28.38
C THR A 508 -7.41 -39.32 -29.36
N GLU A 509 -7.21 -39.12 -30.65
CA GLU A 509 -7.77 -40.00 -31.68
C GLU A 509 -6.89 -41.24 -31.87
N GLU A 510 -7.46 -42.42 -31.63
CA GLU A 510 -7.09 -43.64 -32.36
C GLU A 510 -8.31 -44.11 -33.19
N PRO A 511 -8.09 -44.64 -34.41
CA PRO A 511 -9.19 -44.87 -35.37
C PRO A 511 -9.94 -46.20 -35.12
N GLY A 512 -11.23 -46.13 -34.76
CA GLY A 512 -12.03 -47.32 -34.42
C GLY A 512 -13.54 -47.22 -34.70
N ALA A 513 -13.95 -47.59 -35.92
CA ALA A 513 -15.23 -48.19 -36.35
C ALA A 513 -16.62 -47.67 -35.87
N SER A 514 -17.48 -47.44 -36.87
CA SER A 514 -18.95 -47.70 -36.89
C SER A 514 -19.92 -47.00 -35.91
N SER A 515 -20.53 -45.91 -36.42
CA SER A 515 -21.99 -45.70 -36.55
C SER A 515 -22.97 -46.09 -35.41
N LEU A 516 -23.82 -45.13 -34.99
CA LEU A 516 -25.23 -45.04 -35.45
C LEU A 516 -25.98 -43.81 -34.88
N LYS A 517 -26.87 -43.25 -35.71
CA LYS A 517 -28.08 -42.44 -35.43
C LYS A 517 -28.08 -41.29 -34.40
N ALA A 518 -28.66 -40.17 -34.84
CA ALA A 518 -29.33 -39.19 -33.97
C ALA A 518 -30.85 -39.44 -33.96
N GLU A 519 -31.49 -39.18 -32.82
CA GLU A 519 -32.93 -38.98 -32.62
C GLU A 519 -33.06 -38.02 -31.40
N GLY A 520 -34.10 -37.19 -31.33
CA GLY A 520 -34.22 -36.14 -30.31
C GLY A 520 -35.68 -35.84 -29.94
N VAL A 521 -35.91 -35.32 -28.73
CA VAL A 521 -37.24 -35.11 -28.13
C VAL A 521 -37.28 -33.82 -27.32
N PHE A 522 -38.32 -33.00 -27.55
CA PHE A 522 -38.81 -31.96 -26.61
C PHE A 522 -39.76 -32.61 -25.60
N ASP A 523 -39.72 -32.23 -24.31
CA ASP A 523 -40.80 -31.48 -23.62
C ASP A 523 -40.48 -31.34 -22.10
N GLY A 524 -41.28 -30.57 -21.35
CA GLY A 524 -41.37 -30.72 -19.88
C GLY A 524 -41.39 -29.43 -19.04
N VAL A 525 -42.57 -28.80 -18.91
CA VAL A 525 -42.82 -27.70 -17.95
C VAL A 525 -43.26 -28.23 -16.58
N SER A 526 -42.74 -27.67 -15.48
CA SER A 526 -43.46 -27.66 -14.20
C SER A 526 -43.14 -26.43 -13.33
N THR A 527 -44.18 -25.70 -12.94
CA THR A 527 -44.10 -24.54 -12.03
C THR A 527 -44.42 -24.98 -10.60
N ILE A 528 -43.72 -24.44 -9.61
CA ILE A 528 -44.16 -24.49 -8.19
C ILE A 528 -44.22 -23.05 -7.65
N VAL A 529 -45.29 -22.75 -6.92
CA VAL A 529 -45.55 -21.44 -6.29
C VAL A 529 -45.86 -21.66 -4.81
N SER A 530 -45.08 -21.03 -3.94
CA SER A 530 -45.41 -20.74 -2.53
C SER A 530 -44.39 -19.72 -2.02
N SER A 531 -44.57 -18.41 -2.21
CA SER A 531 -45.42 -17.54 -1.39
C SER A 531 -44.99 -17.46 0.07
N ASP A 532 -44.30 -16.37 0.41
CA ASP A 532 -44.48 -15.69 1.70
C ASP A 532 -44.48 -14.18 1.45
N VAL A 533 -45.54 -13.49 1.87
CA VAL A 533 -45.79 -12.08 1.53
C VAL A 533 -46.05 -11.29 2.81
N VAL A 534 -45.01 -10.65 3.33
CA VAL A 534 -45.13 -9.70 4.45
C VAL A 534 -45.70 -8.38 3.92
N ARG A 535 -47.02 -8.25 3.92
CA ARG A 535 -47.69 -6.96 3.78
C ARG A 535 -47.49 -6.14 5.06
N LEU A 536 -46.85 -4.98 4.94
CA LEU A 536 -47.06 -3.85 5.84
C LEU A 536 -47.54 -2.67 4.99
N GLY A 537 -48.78 -2.25 5.25
CA GLY A 537 -49.40 -1.10 4.59
C GLY A 537 -49.82 -0.07 5.64
N ALA A 538 -49.31 1.15 5.50
CA ALA A 538 -49.82 2.36 6.12
C ALA A 538 -49.47 3.51 5.15
N GLU A 539 -50.44 4.40 4.90
CA GLU A 539 -50.33 5.46 3.89
C GLU A 539 -49.63 6.71 4.47
N GLY A 540 -48.98 7.49 3.60
CA GLY A 540 -48.30 8.73 3.98
C GLY A 540 -47.26 9.14 2.95
N ASP A 541 -47.57 10.18 2.16
CA ASP A 541 -46.73 10.67 1.08
C ASP A 541 -45.36 11.20 1.58
N GLU A 542 -44.28 10.79 0.93
CA GLU A 542 -43.59 11.64 -0.06
C GLU A 542 -42.28 10.98 -0.55
N ASN A 543 -41.85 11.45 -1.74
CA ASN A 543 -40.83 10.87 -2.61
C ASN A 543 -39.62 10.23 -1.91
N VAL A 544 -39.19 9.09 -2.47
CA VAL A 544 -37.86 8.52 -2.18
C VAL A 544 -36.89 9.19 -3.15
N ASP A 545 -36.09 10.15 -2.67
CA ASP A 545 -35.04 10.71 -3.50
C ASP A 545 -33.88 9.70 -3.64
N ILE A 546 -33.64 9.28 -4.88
CA ILE A 546 -32.63 8.29 -5.25
C ILE A 546 -31.23 8.93 -5.37
N ARG A 547 -31.13 10.27 -5.38
CA ARG A 547 -29.86 11.02 -5.53
C ARG A 547 -28.78 10.58 -4.53
N THR A 548 -29.10 10.49 -3.24
CA THR A 548 -28.10 10.20 -2.18
C THR A 548 -27.46 8.82 -2.32
N ALA A 549 -28.18 7.84 -2.88
CA ALA A 549 -27.66 6.50 -3.14
C ALA A 549 -26.75 6.42 -4.40
N ARG A 550 -26.75 7.45 -5.25
CA ARG A 550 -25.88 7.56 -6.43
C ARG A 550 -24.53 8.17 -6.07
N ALA A 551 -24.53 9.17 -5.19
CA ALA A 551 -23.36 9.90 -4.73
C ALA A 551 -22.21 8.99 -4.23
N SER A 552 -22.51 8.15 -3.24
CA SER A 552 -21.54 7.25 -2.61
C SER A 552 -21.05 6.13 -3.52
N LYS A 553 -21.80 5.80 -4.58
CA LYS A 553 -21.43 4.79 -5.58
C LYS A 553 -20.54 5.34 -6.70
N LEU A 554 -20.58 6.65 -6.95
CA LEU A 554 -19.72 7.33 -7.91
C LEU A 554 -18.28 7.51 -7.41
N ARG A 555 -18.06 7.44 -6.09
CA ARG A 555 -16.74 7.59 -5.47
C ARG A 555 -15.75 6.45 -5.76
N ARG A 556 -16.24 5.29 -6.21
CA ARG A 556 -15.53 3.99 -6.12
C ARG A 556 -15.19 3.33 -7.45
N ALA A 557 -15.29 4.04 -8.58
CA ALA A 557 -15.00 3.49 -9.90
C ALA A 557 -13.50 3.16 -10.15
N MET A 558 -12.64 3.37 -9.15
CA MET A 558 -11.16 3.36 -9.16
C MET A 558 -10.68 3.06 -7.72
N VAL A 559 -9.43 2.67 -7.43
CA VAL A 559 -8.18 2.53 -8.22
C VAL A 559 -8.06 1.12 -8.87
N GLN A 560 -9.19 0.43 -9.10
CA GLN A 560 -9.21 -1.03 -9.20
C GLN A 560 -10.10 -1.57 -10.32
N MET A 561 -9.53 -1.65 -11.52
CA MET A 561 -9.83 -2.63 -12.57
C MET A 561 -8.56 -2.95 -13.37
#